data_AF-A0AAD6QVF9-F1
#
_entry.id   AF-A0AAD6QVF9-F1
#
_cell.length_a   1.000
_cell.length_b   1.000
_cell.length_c   1.000
_cell.angle_alpha   90.00
_cell.angle_beta   90.00
_cell.angle_gamma   90.00
#
_symmetry.space_group_name_H-M   'P 1'
#
loop_
_entity.id
_entity.type
_entity.pdbx_description
1 polymer ?
#
loop_
_entity_poly.entity_id
_entity_poly.type
_entity_poly.pdbx_seq_one_letter_code
_entity_poly.pdbx_strand_id
1 'polypeptide(L)'
;MEFTLHPRFLLQFLLLLPLLSSSVPYNPSVKYFMNCGSDTNVDLEEYRTFVGDENSNTSFSVGKSKSIHNENPLPGTSPLYHTARIYTKISSYMLDITQTGSYLVRLHFFPFSFKGTHLADALFNVSASNFSLLTDFRVPNSTTEFPVIKEFFLTIAAGNFEIYFQPAEETTFAFVNAIEAFLLPPNFFMDNSTIPPLQTKDGALRTLYRINVGGPEVNDTLWRNWVPDDDYLAFGGSGASRSFGGELHEASQGLIVQEIAPDSVYKTCKEARVDNITWRFNVSKKARHLVRLHFCDFISESPGTVKFDLNISTNFSHVIDPNSGGFSEMASPFFYDFVVPSDDSGYMSFSIAPGNNSTAKVAFLNGLEIMEFVGNTIVVVPVDEHETKKHLALIIGSAGDSQQREEINLAEWGMFWQKEGQLEKIMDPLLAGHINPNSLRKFGEIVEMCLKPQGTDRPNMIDVCWDLEYAMQLQQTAVHREAHEDNTATGVSSDSALPLMQNMSSNTFPMDDYSDTTDTVMYPN
;
A
#
# COMPACT_ATOMS: atom_id res chain seq x y z
N MET A 1 48.65 -5.67 40.81
CA MET A 1 47.83 -4.45 40.89
C MET A 1 46.42 -4.86 40.55
N GLU A 2 45.58 -5.06 41.57
CA GLU A 2 44.15 -5.23 41.38
C GLU A 2 43.57 -3.88 40.95
N PHE A 3 43.09 -3.79 39.72
CA PHE A 3 42.32 -2.63 39.28
C PHE A 3 40.92 -2.74 39.87
N THR A 4 40.71 -2.10 41.01
CA THR A 4 39.39 -1.86 41.57
C THR A 4 38.64 -0.89 40.65
N LEU A 5 37.90 -1.44 39.69
CA LEU A 5 37.03 -0.66 38.81
C LEU A 5 35.92 -0.03 39.67
N HIS A 6 35.97 1.29 39.84
CA HIS A 6 35.09 2.01 40.75
C HIS A 6 33.63 1.94 40.27
N PRO A 7 32.64 1.62 41.12
CA PRO A 7 31.23 1.49 40.73
C PRO A 7 30.63 2.79 40.15
N ARG A 8 31.24 3.95 40.44
CA ARG A 8 30.86 5.23 39.83
C ARG A 8 31.25 5.35 38.35
N PHE A 9 32.35 4.73 37.93
CA PHE A 9 32.78 4.68 36.53
C PHE A 9 31.87 3.76 35.72
N LEU A 10 31.44 2.63 36.31
CA LEU A 10 30.46 1.73 35.70
C LEU A 10 29.10 2.44 35.52
N LEU A 11 28.66 3.20 36.53
CA LEU A 11 27.40 3.95 36.49
C LEU A 11 27.43 5.10 35.46
N GLN A 12 28.56 5.82 35.34
CA GLN A 12 28.73 6.84 34.29
C GLN A 12 28.80 6.22 32.90
N PHE A 13 29.44 5.06 32.74
CA PHE A 13 29.48 4.34 31.47
C PHE A 13 28.08 3.81 31.09
N LEU A 14 27.32 3.27 32.05
CA LEU A 14 25.91 2.87 31.89
C LEU A 14 24.97 4.04 31.58
N LEU A 15 25.26 5.25 32.06
CA LEU A 15 24.53 6.47 31.72
C LEU A 15 24.94 7.08 30.36
N LEU A 16 26.10 6.69 29.81
CA LEU A 16 26.60 7.08 28.48
C LEU A 16 26.28 6.04 27.40
N LEU A 17 25.91 4.81 27.77
CA LEU A 17 25.45 3.77 26.86
C LEU A 17 24.22 4.15 25.99
N PRO A 18 23.26 4.99 26.43
CA PRO A 18 22.19 5.46 25.54
C PRO A 18 22.63 6.58 24.58
N LEU A 19 23.81 7.17 24.75
CA LEU A 19 24.32 8.27 23.90
C LEU A 19 25.14 7.79 22.69
N LEU A 20 25.36 6.48 22.54
CA LEU A 20 26.21 5.93 21.47
C LEU A 20 25.45 5.43 20.23
N SER A 21 24.11 5.45 20.23
CA SER A 21 23.31 4.99 19.09
C SER A 21 21.91 5.63 19.02
N SER A 22 21.77 6.94 19.24
CA SER A 22 20.48 7.59 18.97
C SER A 22 20.44 8.04 17.50
N SER A 23 19.88 7.21 16.62
CA SER A 23 19.41 7.71 15.32
C SER A 23 18.36 8.78 15.60
N VAL A 24 18.54 9.99 15.07
CA VAL A 24 17.55 11.07 15.22
C VAL A 24 16.24 10.60 14.59
N PRO A 25 15.08 10.68 15.28
CA PRO A 25 13.80 10.32 14.70
C PRO A 25 13.53 11.13 13.43
N TYR A 26 12.85 10.52 12.46
CA TYR A 26 12.45 11.24 11.26
C TYR A 26 11.50 12.37 11.66
N ASN A 27 11.69 13.56 11.08
CA ASN A 27 10.78 14.69 11.26
C ASN A 27 9.98 14.91 9.97
N PRO A 28 8.73 14.41 9.90
CA PRO A 28 7.90 14.59 8.71
C PRO A 28 7.61 16.08 8.48
N SER A 29 7.74 16.52 7.22
CA SER A 29 7.38 17.88 6.82
C SER A 29 5.87 18.15 6.96
N VAL A 30 5.04 17.11 6.84
CA VAL A 30 3.59 17.15 7.00
C VAL A 30 3.16 16.00 7.91
N LYS A 31 2.48 16.32 9.01
CA LYS A 31 2.00 15.35 10.01
C LYS A 31 0.72 15.79 10.70
N TYR A 32 -0.11 14.80 11.00
CA TYR A 32 -1.37 14.90 11.73
C TYR A 32 -1.39 13.77 12.76
N PHE A 33 -1.09 14.11 14.01
CA PHE A 33 -1.13 13.15 15.13
C PHE A 33 -2.26 13.58 16.05
N MET A 34 -3.26 12.71 16.20
CA MET A 34 -4.52 13.01 16.87
C MET A 34 -4.67 12.15 18.11
N ASN A 35 -4.86 12.80 19.27
CA ASN A 35 -5.25 12.17 20.52
C ASN A 35 -6.78 12.19 20.61
N CYS A 36 -7.41 11.06 20.31
CA CYS A 36 -8.84 11.00 20.03
C CYS A 36 -9.66 11.03 21.33
N GLY A 37 -10.65 11.93 21.40
CA GLY A 37 -11.49 12.14 22.57
C GLY A 37 -10.81 12.89 23.71
N SER A 38 -9.80 13.72 23.42
CA SER A 38 -9.04 14.47 24.42
C SER A 38 -8.94 15.96 24.08
N ASP A 39 -8.93 16.79 25.11
CA ASP A 39 -8.64 18.22 25.06
C ASP A 39 -7.15 18.53 25.30
N THR A 40 -6.33 17.51 25.58
CA THR A 40 -4.91 17.67 25.90
C THR A 40 -3.99 17.05 24.86
N ASN A 41 -2.83 17.69 24.68
CA ASN A 41 -1.76 17.15 23.85
C ASN A 41 -0.92 16.14 24.63
N VAL A 42 -0.39 15.14 23.93
CA VAL A 42 0.50 14.12 24.49
C VAL A 42 1.80 14.09 23.70
N ASP A 43 2.90 14.42 24.37
CA ASP A 43 4.25 14.33 23.81
C ASP A 43 4.83 12.95 24.16
N LEU A 44 5.04 12.09 23.16
CA LEU A 44 5.66 10.78 23.37
C LEU A 44 7.17 10.84 23.19
N GLU A 45 7.62 11.39 22.07
CA GLU A 45 9.02 11.45 21.65
C GLU A 45 9.27 12.74 20.84
N GLU A 46 10.54 13.02 20.52
CA GLU A 46 10.89 14.14 19.66
C GLU A 46 10.14 14.05 18.32
N TYR A 47 9.52 15.15 17.92
CA TYR A 47 8.67 15.27 16.72
C TYR A 47 7.34 14.49 16.73
N ARG A 48 6.98 13.79 17.81
CA ARG A 48 5.77 12.95 17.91
C ARG A 48 4.79 13.44 18.99
N THR A 49 4.30 14.66 18.81
CA THR A 49 3.25 15.26 19.64
C THR A 49 1.88 14.97 19.07
N PHE A 50 1.02 14.29 19.84
CA PHE A 50 -0.38 14.08 19.49
C PHE A 50 -1.23 15.24 20.01
N VAL A 51 -2.03 15.84 19.12
CA VAL A 51 -2.89 16.97 19.42
C VAL A 51 -4.27 16.46 19.84
N GLY A 52 -4.80 16.95 20.96
CA GLY A 52 -6.16 16.64 21.41
C GLY A 52 -7.20 17.07 20.37
N ASP A 53 -8.08 16.16 19.96
CA ASP A 53 -9.07 16.39 18.91
C ASP A 53 -10.30 17.23 19.34
N GLU A 54 -10.40 17.58 20.62
CA GLU A 54 -11.40 18.53 21.13
C GLU A 54 -10.93 20.00 21.04
N ASN A 55 -9.67 20.23 20.64
CA ASN A 55 -9.13 21.56 20.45
C ASN A 55 -9.70 22.24 19.19
N SER A 56 -9.87 23.56 19.24
CA SER A 56 -10.55 24.34 18.19
C SER A 56 -9.65 24.80 17.04
N ASN A 57 -8.33 24.73 17.18
CA ASN A 57 -7.34 25.20 16.19
C ASN A 57 -6.47 24.03 15.70
N THR A 58 -7.08 23.11 14.96
CA THR A 58 -6.43 21.91 14.43
C THR A 58 -6.46 21.91 12.90
N SER A 59 -5.48 21.27 12.27
CA SER A 59 -5.43 21.04 10.81
C SER A 59 -6.30 19.86 10.36
N PHE A 60 -7.25 19.48 11.19
CA PHE A 60 -8.20 18.41 10.99
C PHE A 60 -9.50 18.77 11.70
N SER A 61 -10.61 18.19 11.26
CA SER A 61 -11.91 18.30 11.91
C SER A 61 -12.50 16.91 12.14
N VAL A 62 -13.44 16.83 13.07
CA VAL A 62 -14.05 15.56 13.43
C VAL A 62 -15.57 15.67 13.36
N GLY A 63 -16.19 14.73 12.65
CA GLY A 63 -17.64 14.65 12.49
C GLY A 63 -18.40 14.33 13.77
N LYS A 64 -19.70 14.07 13.64
CA LYS A 64 -20.60 13.74 14.76
C LYS A 64 -20.09 12.50 15.51
N SER A 65 -19.81 12.63 16.81
CA SER A 65 -19.34 11.52 17.65
C SER A 65 -19.44 11.88 19.15
N LYS A 66 -18.92 11.03 20.04
CA LYS A 66 -18.75 11.29 21.47
C LYS A 66 -17.34 10.97 21.94
N SER A 67 -16.77 11.82 22.77
CA SER A 67 -15.52 11.54 23.49
C SER A 67 -15.81 10.76 24.76
N ILE A 68 -14.93 9.81 25.09
CA ILE A 68 -15.00 9.02 26.31
C ILE A 68 -13.62 8.90 26.95
N HIS A 69 -13.64 8.78 28.27
CA HIS A 69 -12.43 8.64 29.10
C HIS A 69 -12.45 7.30 29.84
N ASN A 70 -11.28 6.69 29.97
CA ASN A 70 -11.04 5.50 30.77
C ASN A 70 -10.92 5.91 32.24
N GLU A 71 -11.94 5.60 33.05
CA GLU A 71 -11.97 5.96 34.47
C GLU A 71 -10.89 5.24 35.30
N ASN A 72 -10.39 4.09 34.82
CA ASN A 72 -9.44 3.24 35.54
C ASN A 72 -8.32 2.75 34.60
N PRO A 73 -7.43 3.64 34.13
CA PRO A 73 -6.33 3.25 33.27
C PRO A 73 -5.36 2.32 34.01
N LEU A 74 -4.79 1.35 33.27
CA LEU A 74 -3.82 0.43 33.83
C LEU A 74 -2.51 1.17 34.15
N PRO A 75 -1.78 0.82 35.21
CA PRO A 75 -0.48 1.42 35.48
C PRO A 75 0.48 1.20 34.30
N GLY A 76 1.07 2.28 33.79
CA GLY A 76 2.04 2.23 32.68
C GLY A 76 1.42 2.34 31.27
N THR A 77 0.10 2.43 31.11
CA THR A 77 -0.48 2.80 29.81
C THR A 77 -0.15 4.25 29.47
N SER A 78 0.17 4.48 28.20
CA SER A 78 0.35 5.84 27.66
C SER A 78 -0.94 6.67 27.83
N PRO A 79 -0.84 7.97 28.16
CA PRO A 79 -1.99 8.87 28.19
C PRO A 79 -2.80 8.89 26.90
N LEU A 80 -2.17 8.57 25.77
CA LEU A 80 -2.80 8.43 24.45
C LEU A 80 -3.92 7.38 24.44
N TYR A 81 -3.91 6.43 25.37
CA TYR A 81 -4.90 5.34 25.47
C TYR A 81 -5.86 5.51 26.64
N HIS A 82 -5.85 6.68 27.30
CA HIS A 82 -6.81 7.00 28.36
C HIS A 82 -8.13 7.52 27.81
N THR A 83 -8.18 7.89 26.53
CA THR A 83 -9.36 8.42 25.86
C THR A 83 -9.65 7.66 24.57
N ALA A 84 -10.88 7.78 24.10
CA ALA A 84 -11.27 7.36 22.78
C ALA A 84 -12.41 8.23 22.24
N ARG A 85 -12.54 8.28 20.92
CA ARG A 85 -13.73 8.81 20.26
C ARG A 85 -14.63 7.67 19.81
N ILE A 86 -15.93 7.77 20.09
CA ILE A 86 -16.97 6.80 19.74
C ILE A 86 -17.90 7.36 18.66
N TYR A 87 -18.14 6.55 17.64
CA TYR A 87 -19.10 6.79 16.57
C TYR A 87 -20.28 5.83 16.70
N THR A 88 -21.50 6.35 16.82
CA THR A 88 -22.74 5.52 16.84
C THR A 88 -23.50 5.55 15.50
N LYS A 89 -22.98 6.33 14.55
CA LYS A 89 -23.42 6.46 13.16
C LYS A 89 -22.17 6.65 12.32
N ILE A 90 -22.29 6.44 11.00
CA ILE A 90 -21.21 6.72 10.05
C ILE A 90 -20.78 8.18 10.20
N SER A 91 -19.49 8.40 10.34
CA SER A 91 -18.87 9.71 10.56
C SER A 91 -17.38 9.62 10.27
N SER A 92 -16.69 10.76 10.18
CA SER A 92 -15.30 10.82 9.73
C SER A 92 -14.41 11.72 10.59
N TYR A 93 -13.10 11.46 10.53
CA TYR A 93 -12.08 12.50 10.66
C TYR A 93 -11.78 13.05 9.26
N MET A 94 -11.68 14.37 9.13
CA MET A 94 -11.27 15.05 7.90
C MET A 94 -9.95 15.78 8.16
N LEU A 95 -8.92 15.46 7.38
CA LEU A 95 -7.58 16.04 7.47
C LEU A 95 -7.36 16.98 6.29
N ASP A 96 -6.84 18.18 6.56
CA ASP A 96 -6.55 19.18 5.52
C ASP A 96 -5.14 18.95 4.95
N ILE A 97 -5.02 18.05 3.97
CA ILE A 97 -3.73 17.63 3.40
C ILE A 97 -3.11 18.74 2.56
N THR A 98 -1.95 19.21 2.99
CA THR A 98 -1.22 20.31 2.33
C THR A 98 -0.35 19.89 1.14
N GLN A 99 0.01 18.61 1.06
CA GLN A 99 0.95 18.09 0.05
C GLN A 99 0.51 16.72 -0.47
N THR A 100 0.49 16.54 -1.79
CA THR A 100 0.28 15.22 -2.40
C THR A 100 1.51 14.34 -2.18
N GLY A 101 1.31 13.08 -1.77
CA GLY A 101 2.41 12.12 -1.64
C GLY A 101 1.99 10.79 -1.02
N SER A 102 2.99 9.99 -0.64
CA SER A 102 2.78 8.74 0.08
C SER A 102 2.77 9.01 1.59
N TYR A 103 1.71 8.61 2.26
CA TYR A 103 1.50 8.81 3.68
C TYR A 103 1.52 7.47 4.41
N LEU A 104 2.07 7.48 5.63
CA LEU A 104 1.83 6.43 6.61
C LEU A 104 0.66 6.85 7.50
N VAL A 105 -0.39 6.02 7.52
CA VAL A 105 -1.55 6.20 8.37
C VAL A 105 -1.61 5.06 9.39
N ARG A 106 -1.69 5.41 10.68
CA ARG A 106 -1.85 4.44 11.78
C ARG A 106 -3.13 4.73 12.55
N LEU A 107 -3.87 3.66 12.82
CA LEU A 107 -5.07 3.68 13.66
C LEU A 107 -4.79 2.88 14.93
N HIS A 108 -4.95 3.52 16.08
CA HIS A 108 -4.66 2.93 17.38
C HIS A 108 -5.96 2.55 18.08
N PHE A 109 -6.03 1.29 18.51
CA PHE A 109 -7.15 0.74 19.25
C PHE A 109 -6.67 0.13 20.58
N PHE A 110 -7.15 0.71 21.67
CA PHE A 110 -6.93 0.25 23.03
C PHE A 110 -8.29 0.16 23.73
N PRO A 111 -8.87 -1.06 23.85
CA PRO A 111 -10.19 -1.22 24.40
C PRO A 111 -10.17 -1.08 25.92
N PHE A 112 -11.16 -0.38 26.47
CA PHE A 112 -11.42 -0.27 27.90
C PHE A 112 -12.93 -0.27 28.16
N SER A 113 -13.33 -0.38 29.43
CA SER A 113 -14.74 -0.35 29.84
C SER A 113 -15.20 1.06 30.13
N PHE A 114 -16.38 1.43 29.62
CA PHE A 114 -17.05 2.70 29.90
C PHE A 114 -18.55 2.49 30.12
N LYS A 115 -19.08 2.92 31.27
CA LYS A 115 -20.51 2.82 31.62
C LYS A 115 -21.15 1.44 31.39
N GLY A 116 -20.38 0.37 31.58
CA GLY A 116 -20.83 -1.01 31.39
C GLY A 116 -20.71 -1.55 29.96
N THR A 117 -20.23 -0.76 29.00
CA THR A 117 -19.89 -1.20 27.64
C THR A 117 -18.38 -1.45 27.54
N HIS A 118 -17.98 -2.57 26.95
CA HIS A 118 -16.58 -2.88 26.70
C HIS A 118 -16.22 -2.54 25.26
N LEU A 119 -15.19 -1.71 25.03
CA LEU A 119 -14.86 -1.27 23.66
C LEU A 119 -14.45 -2.41 22.73
N ALA A 120 -13.94 -3.53 23.24
CA ALA A 120 -13.63 -4.69 22.40
C ALA A 120 -14.87 -5.37 21.78
N ASP A 121 -16.08 -5.04 22.25
CA ASP A 121 -17.33 -5.56 21.68
C ASP A 121 -17.65 -4.95 20.31
N ALA A 122 -17.02 -3.82 19.97
CA ALA A 122 -17.23 -3.09 18.73
C ALA A 122 -16.94 -3.96 17.50
N LEU A 123 -17.85 -3.91 16.53
CA LEU A 123 -17.69 -4.44 15.19
C LEU A 123 -17.93 -3.30 14.21
N PHE A 124 -16.92 -2.95 13.42
CA PHE A 124 -17.02 -1.79 12.54
C PHE A 124 -16.07 -1.88 11.35
N ASN A 125 -16.37 -1.06 10.35
CA ASN A 125 -15.52 -0.85 9.20
C ASN A 125 -14.80 0.49 9.31
N VAL A 126 -13.62 0.58 8.69
CA VAL A 126 -12.91 1.83 8.48
C VAL A 126 -12.60 1.96 7.01
N SER A 127 -12.93 3.10 6.41
CA SER A 127 -12.66 3.39 5.00
C SER A 127 -12.00 4.75 4.82
N ALA A 128 -11.23 4.88 3.75
CA ALA A 128 -10.62 6.13 3.31
C ALA A 128 -10.47 6.10 1.79
N SER A 129 -10.45 7.26 1.13
CA SER A 129 -10.28 7.35 -0.33
C SER A 129 -11.20 6.42 -1.15
N ASN A 130 -12.46 6.26 -0.71
CA ASN A 130 -13.50 5.41 -1.31
C ASN A 130 -13.29 3.88 -1.23
N PHE A 131 -12.31 3.42 -0.47
CA PHE A 131 -12.06 1.99 -0.27
C PHE A 131 -11.97 1.59 1.21
N SER A 132 -12.22 0.31 1.49
CA SER A 132 -12.14 -0.23 2.86
C SER A 132 -10.69 -0.47 3.29
N LEU A 133 -10.30 0.12 4.43
CA LEU A 133 -9.04 -0.16 5.14
C LEU A 133 -9.20 -1.35 6.10
N LEU A 134 -10.35 -1.40 6.79
CA LEU A 134 -10.71 -2.43 7.74
C LEU A 134 -12.16 -2.84 7.50
N THR A 135 -12.40 -4.14 7.35
CA THR A 135 -13.73 -4.73 7.15
C THR A 135 -14.01 -5.72 8.28
N ASP A 136 -15.23 -5.65 8.84
CA ASP A 136 -15.71 -6.46 9.97
C ASP A 136 -14.70 -6.52 11.13
N PHE A 137 -14.08 -5.37 11.41
CA PHE A 137 -12.98 -5.30 12.35
C PHE A 137 -13.48 -5.40 13.79
N ARG A 138 -12.81 -6.28 14.54
CA ARG A 138 -12.94 -6.42 15.99
C ARG A 138 -11.56 -6.34 16.60
N VAL A 139 -11.48 -5.68 17.75
CA VAL A 139 -10.24 -5.65 18.53
C VAL A 139 -10.13 -6.96 19.31
N PRO A 140 -9.03 -7.72 19.17
CA PRO A 140 -8.81 -8.95 19.95
C PRO A 140 -8.89 -8.69 21.45
N ASN A 141 -9.54 -9.58 22.19
CA ASN A 141 -9.69 -9.47 23.66
C ASN A 141 -8.48 -10.05 24.42
N SER A 142 -7.26 -9.87 23.89
CA SER A 142 -6.02 -10.37 24.49
C SER A 142 -5.33 -9.26 25.28
N THR A 143 -5.03 -9.50 26.55
CA THR A 143 -4.43 -8.49 27.45
C THR A 143 -2.96 -8.19 27.17
N THR A 144 -2.28 -8.97 26.32
CA THR A 144 -0.83 -8.85 26.07
C THR A 144 -0.46 -8.13 24.78
N GLU A 145 -1.41 -7.82 23.91
CA GLU A 145 -1.17 -7.30 22.56
C GLU A 145 -1.70 -5.87 22.36
N PHE A 146 -1.89 -5.12 23.45
CA PHE A 146 -2.32 -3.73 23.38
C PHE A 146 -1.15 -2.74 23.42
N PRO A 147 -1.25 -1.60 22.70
CA PRO A 147 -2.33 -1.21 21.79
C PRO A 147 -2.33 -2.02 20.48
N VAL A 148 -3.50 -2.23 19.88
CA VAL A 148 -3.59 -2.75 18.51
C VAL A 148 -3.42 -1.58 17.54
N ILE A 149 -2.31 -1.58 16.81
CA ILE A 149 -2.01 -0.55 15.82
C ILE A 149 -2.19 -1.15 14.42
N LYS A 150 -3.03 -0.51 13.60
CA LYS A 150 -3.19 -0.87 12.18
C LYS A 150 -2.49 0.18 11.33
N GLU A 151 -1.47 -0.26 10.58
CA GLU A 151 -0.59 0.59 9.77
C GLU A 151 -0.89 0.41 8.28
N PHE A 152 -1.06 1.53 7.59
CA PHE A 152 -1.41 1.60 6.18
C PHE A 152 -0.54 2.60 5.43
N PHE A 153 -0.06 2.24 4.25
CA PHE A 153 0.55 3.16 3.31
C PHE A 153 -0.46 3.55 2.25
N LEU A 154 -0.68 4.86 2.08
CA LEU A 154 -1.64 5.43 1.13
C LEU A 154 -0.99 6.49 0.26
N THR A 155 -1.40 6.58 -1.00
CA THR A 155 -1.17 7.78 -1.81
C THR A 155 -2.31 8.75 -1.57
N ILE A 156 -2.02 9.91 -0.99
CA ILE A 156 -3.02 10.91 -0.62
C ILE A 156 -2.75 12.19 -1.42
N ALA A 157 -3.78 12.70 -2.09
CA ALA A 157 -3.73 13.99 -2.79
C ALA A 157 -3.92 15.16 -1.81
N ALA A 158 -3.32 16.30 -2.12
CA ALA A 158 -3.59 17.53 -1.41
C ALA A 158 -5.10 17.89 -1.48
N GLY A 159 -5.63 18.40 -0.38
CA GLY A 159 -7.05 18.63 -0.16
C GLY A 159 -7.60 17.85 1.03
N ASN A 160 -8.91 17.64 1.07
CA ASN A 160 -9.56 16.99 2.19
C ASN A 160 -9.40 15.48 2.09
N PHE A 161 -8.81 14.87 3.11
CA PHE A 161 -8.71 13.43 3.25
C PHE A 161 -9.58 12.95 4.41
N GLU A 162 -10.53 12.07 4.12
CA GLU A 162 -11.50 11.59 5.11
C GLU A 162 -11.25 10.13 5.49
N ILE A 163 -11.26 9.86 6.80
CA ILE A 163 -11.23 8.53 7.39
C ILE A 163 -12.57 8.28 8.05
N TYR A 164 -13.38 7.41 7.45
CA TYR A 164 -14.72 7.08 7.90
C TYR A 164 -14.72 5.90 8.87
N PHE A 165 -15.50 6.01 9.93
CA PHE A 165 -15.78 4.95 10.89
C PHE A 165 -17.26 4.56 10.76
N GLN A 166 -17.51 3.31 10.40
CA GLN A 166 -18.84 2.78 10.17
C GLN A 166 -19.15 1.64 11.15
N PRO A 167 -19.94 1.90 12.20
CA PRO A 167 -20.42 0.86 13.09
C PRO A 167 -21.27 -0.18 12.36
N ALA A 168 -21.12 -1.46 12.72
CA ALA A 168 -22.07 -2.49 12.31
C ALA A 168 -23.40 -2.34 13.07
N GLU A 169 -24.51 -2.72 12.43
CA GLU A 169 -25.85 -2.62 13.02
C GLU A 169 -25.97 -3.41 14.34
N GLU A 170 -25.26 -4.52 14.45
CA GLU A 170 -25.31 -5.42 15.61
C GLU A 170 -24.67 -4.82 16.87
N THR A 171 -23.54 -4.13 16.72
CA THR A 171 -22.77 -3.61 17.87
C THR A 171 -23.00 -2.12 18.10
N THR A 172 -23.52 -1.40 17.10
CA THR A 172 -23.99 -0.01 17.16
C THR A 172 -22.92 1.06 17.41
N PHE A 173 -21.66 0.70 17.59
CA PHE A 173 -20.58 1.66 17.73
C PHE A 173 -19.24 1.24 17.13
N ALA A 174 -18.45 2.24 16.76
CA ALA A 174 -17.04 2.16 16.37
C ALA A 174 -16.22 3.08 17.28
N PHE A 175 -14.92 2.83 17.43
CA PHE A 175 -14.06 3.69 18.24
C PHE A 175 -12.63 3.77 17.71
N VAL A 176 -11.91 4.81 18.13
CA VAL A 176 -10.47 4.99 17.90
C VAL A 176 -9.85 5.79 19.04
N ASN A 177 -8.63 5.43 19.44
CA ASN A 177 -7.91 6.10 20.52
C ASN A 177 -6.90 7.13 20.00
N ALA A 178 -6.25 6.83 18.88
CA ALA A 178 -5.33 7.76 18.23
C ALA A 178 -5.25 7.50 16.73
N ILE A 179 -4.93 8.56 15.99
CA ILE A 179 -4.67 8.49 14.55
C ILE A 179 -3.35 9.19 14.27
N GLU A 180 -2.46 8.52 13.54
CA GLU A 180 -1.28 9.15 12.94
C GLU A 180 -1.47 9.20 11.43
N ALA A 181 -1.17 10.33 10.80
CA ALA A 181 -1.04 10.44 9.36
C ALA A 181 0.12 11.38 9.04
N PHE A 182 1.15 10.92 8.36
CA PHE A 182 2.30 11.76 8.03
C PHE A 182 2.93 11.38 6.70
N LEU A 183 3.51 12.38 6.05
CA LEU A 183 4.17 12.21 4.76
C LEU A 183 5.44 11.39 4.94
N LEU A 184 5.60 10.39 4.09
CA LEU A 184 6.80 9.55 4.05
C LEU A 184 7.96 10.29 3.38
N PRO A 185 9.19 9.87 3.67
CA PRO A 185 10.34 10.34 2.94
C PRO A 185 10.22 10.09 1.42
N PRO A 186 10.84 10.94 0.58
CA PRO A 186 10.89 10.72 -0.86
C PRO A 186 11.46 9.33 -1.20
N ASN A 187 10.95 8.72 -2.27
CA ASN A 187 11.40 7.40 -2.76
C ASN A 187 11.23 6.25 -1.75
N PHE A 188 10.34 6.39 -0.75
CA PHE A 188 10.04 5.30 0.20
C PHE A 188 9.52 4.04 -0.51
N PHE A 189 8.74 4.21 -1.58
CA PHE A 189 8.40 3.17 -2.55
C PHE A 189 9.04 3.50 -3.89
N MET A 190 9.74 2.53 -4.49
CA MET A 190 10.25 2.66 -5.85
C MET A 190 9.24 2.07 -6.84
N ASP A 191 8.21 2.83 -7.19
CA ASP A 191 7.12 2.39 -8.07
C ASP A 191 7.61 1.87 -9.43
N ASN A 192 8.73 2.39 -9.94
CA ASN A 192 9.31 1.95 -11.22
C ASN A 192 10.25 0.73 -11.10
N SER A 193 10.62 0.33 -9.89
CA SER A 193 11.52 -0.81 -9.62
C SER A 193 10.79 -2.00 -9.00
N THR A 194 9.50 -1.87 -8.70
CA THR A 194 8.64 -2.96 -8.26
C THR A 194 8.30 -3.88 -9.43
N ILE A 195 8.39 -5.19 -9.19
CA ILE A 195 8.10 -6.21 -10.21
C ILE A 195 6.92 -7.06 -9.73
N PRO A 196 5.73 -6.96 -10.37
CA PRO A 196 5.26 -5.88 -11.25
C PRO A 196 5.11 -4.51 -10.53
N PRO A 197 4.90 -3.40 -11.27
CA PRO A 197 4.76 -2.05 -10.69
C PRO A 197 3.67 -1.98 -9.60
N LEU A 198 3.94 -1.20 -8.56
CA LEU A 198 3.18 -1.19 -7.31
C LEU A 198 1.69 -0.81 -7.45
N GLN A 199 1.33 0.08 -8.40
CA GLN A 199 -0.04 0.51 -8.72
C GLN A 199 -0.96 0.70 -7.47
N THR A 200 -0.54 1.51 -6.49
CA THR A 200 -1.30 1.78 -5.24
C THR A 200 -2.42 2.81 -5.38
N LYS A 201 -2.69 3.32 -6.59
CA LYS A 201 -3.66 4.42 -6.79
C LYS A 201 -5.09 4.07 -6.38
N ASP A 202 -5.45 2.79 -6.41
CA ASP A 202 -6.81 2.31 -6.13
C ASP A 202 -6.92 1.55 -4.78
N GLY A 203 -5.95 1.72 -3.86
CA GLY A 203 -5.98 1.03 -2.57
C GLY A 203 -4.91 1.49 -1.58
N ALA A 204 -4.67 0.66 -0.57
CA ALA A 204 -3.63 0.87 0.44
C ALA A 204 -2.82 -0.40 0.66
N LEU A 205 -1.60 -0.24 1.19
CA LEU A 205 -0.78 -1.36 1.66
C LEU A 205 -0.90 -1.44 3.18
N ARG A 206 -1.46 -2.53 3.69
CA ARG A 206 -1.53 -2.81 5.12
C ARG A 206 -0.32 -3.61 5.56
N THR A 207 0.44 -3.14 6.53
CA THR A 207 1.55 -3.91 7.10
C THR A 207 1.03 -5.14 7.85
N LEU A 208 1.55 -6.32 7.53
CA LEU A 208 1.29 -7.56 8.26
C LEU A 208 2.47 -7.95 9.16
N TYR A 209 3.69 -7.88 8.61
CA TYR A 209 4.91 -8.31 9.29
C TYR A 209 6.07 -7.37 8.97
N ARG A 210 6.95 -7.19 9.96
CA ARG A 210 8.19 -6.42 9.85
C ARG A 210 9.25 -7.09 10.72
N ILE A 211 10.23 -7.70 10.08
CA ILE A 211 11.10 -8.71 10.68
C ILE A 211 12.56 -8.28 10.61
N ASN A 212 13.23 -8.28 11.76
CA ASN A 212 14.68 -8.14 11.88
C ASN A 212 15.33 -9.54 11.87
N VAL A 213 15.93 -9.93 10.77
CA VAL A 213 16.40 -11.32 10.58
C VAL A 213 17.76 -11.51 11.25
N GLY A 214 17.83 -12.46 12.18
CA GLY A 214 19.03 -12.76 12.97
C GLY A 214 19.36 -11.69 14.03
N GLY A 215 18.50 -10.69 14.20
CA GLY A 215 18.68 -9.58 15.13
C GLY A 215 17.60 -9.50 16.22
N PRO A 216 17.80 -8.65 17.24
CA PRO A 216 16.82 -8.42 18.29
C PRO A 216 15.67 -7.52 17.83
N GLU A 217 14.64 -7.40 18.67
CA GLU A 217 13.58 -6.41 18.48
C GLU A 217 14.16 -4.97 18.46
N VAL A 218 13.73 -4.15 17.52
CA VAL A 218 14.22 -2.77 17.36
C VAL A 218 13.17 -1.83 16.78
N ASN A 219 13.14 -0.60 17.27
CA ASN A 219 12.33 0.49 16.71
C ASN A 219 13.17 1.37 15.78
N ASP A 220 12.54 1.90 14.74
CA ASP A 220 13.20 2.78 13.78
C ASP A 220 12.74 4.25 13.83
N THR A 221 13.30 5.05 12.93
CA THR A 221 13.08 6.50 12.83
C THR A 221 11.66 6.88 12.45
N LEU A 222 10.85 5.95 11.94
CA LEU A 222 9.41 6.13 11.63
C LEU A 222 8.53 5.52 12.73
N TRP A 223 9.09 5.21 13.90
CA TRP A 223 8.43 4.54 15.02
C TRP A 223 7.81 3.18 14.64
N ARG A 224 8.41 2.48 13.67
CA ARG A 224 8.01 1.11 13.30
C ARG A 224 8.78 0.13 14.16
N ASN A 225 8.09 -0.92 14.61
CA ASN A 225 8.69 -2.01 15.35
C ASN A 225 9.12 -3.15 14.42
N TRP A 226 10.36 -3.61 14.55
CA TRP A 226 10.92 -4.76 13.85
C TRP A 226 11.12 -5.91 14.84
N VAL A 227 10.44 -7.03 14.62
CA VAL A 227 10.49 -8.19 15.54
C VAL A 227 11.48 -9.25 15.07
N PRO A 228 12.07 -10.06 15.98
CA PRO A 228 12.95 -11.17 15.60
C PRO A 228 12.26 -12.21 14.70
N ASP A 229 13.06 -12.92 13.91
CA ASP A 229 12.56 -13.85 12.90
C ASP A 229 12.34 -15.29 13.41
N ASP A 230 12.86 -15.63 14.60
CA ASP A 230 12.95 -17.01 15.09
C ASP A 230 11.60 -17.73 15.18
N ASP A 231 10.52 -17.03 15.54
CA ASP A 231 9.17 -17.57 15.64
C ASP A 231 8.54 -17.92 14.28
N TYR A 232 9.15 -17.46 13.18
CA TYR A 232 8.65 -17.65 11.81
C TYR A 232 9.45 -18.67 11.01
N LEU A 233 10.51 -19.25 11.58
CA LEU A 233 11.30 -20.28 10.90
C LEU A 233 10.49 -21.57 10.72
N ALA A 234 10.48 -22.11 9.50
CA ALA A 234 9.88 -23.40 9.21
C ALA A 234 10.68 -24.54 9.89
N PHE A 235 9.98 -25.61 10.28
CA PHE A 235 10.54 -26.72 11.06
C PHE A 235 11.82 -27.29 10.41
N GLY A 236 12.93 -27.29 11.15
CA GLY A 236 14.23 -27.79 10.70
C GLY A 236 15.19 -26.72 10.14
N GLY A 237 14.75 -25.47 9.97
CA GLY A 237 15.61 -24.38 9.55
C GLY A 237 16.51 -23.88 10.68
N SER A 238 17.80 -24.23 10.66
CA SER A 238 18.81 -23.64 11.54
C SER A 238 19.82 -22.84 10.72
N GLY A 239 19.45 -21.61 10.38
CA GLY A 239 20.37 -20.62 9.84
C GLY A 239 21.25 -20.04 10.95
N ALA A 240 22.54 -19.86 10.68
CA ALA A 240 23.42 -19.20 11.63
C ALA A 240 23.15 -17.69 11.62
N SER A 241 22.78 -17.13 12.77
CA SER A 241 22.70 -15.67 12.93
C SER A 241 24.11 -15.08 12.90
N ARG A 242 24.30 -13.99 12.15
CA ARG A 242 25.56 -13.26 12.02
C ARG A 242 25.31 -11.79 12.31
N SER A 243 26.32 -11.13 12.88
CA SER A 243 26.27 -9.70 13.17
C SER A 243 27.52 -8.99 12.64
N PHE A 244 27.35 -7.72 12.30
CA PHE A 244 28.39 -6.87 11.77
C PHE A 244 28.67 -5.70 12.72
N GLY A 245 29.90 -5.62 13.22
CA GLY A 245 30.33 -4.56 14.13
C GLY A 245 30.92 -3.32 13.45
N GLY A 246 31.05 -3.33 12.12
CA GLY A 246 31.60 -2.22 11.35
C GLY A 246 30.59 -1.11 11.06
N GLU A 247 31.07 -0.08 10.39
CA GLU A 247 30.23 0.96 9.79
C GLU A 247 29.68 0.46 8.45
N LEU A 248 28.43 0.78 8.17
CA LEU A 248 27.81 0.48 6.89
C LEU A 248 28.31 1.49 5.86
N HIS A 249 28.53 1.02 4.64
CA HIS A 249 28.82 1.89 3.51
C HIS A 249 27.53 2.55 3.01
N GLU A 250 27.69 3.66 2.29
CA GLU A 250 26.57 4.38 1.66
C GLU A 250 25.77 3.44 0.76
N ALA A 251 24.44 3.57 0.80
CA ALA A 251 23.58 2.72 0.01
C ALA A 251 23.78 2.97 -1.50
N SER A 252 23.83 1.88 -2.27
CA SER A 252 24.13 1.88 -3.71
C SER A 252 23.12 2.62 -4.60
N GLN A 253 22.02 3.14 -4.03
CA GLN A 253 20.90 3.76 -4.75
C GLN A 253 20.75 5.28 -4.49
N GLY A 254 21.68 5.93 -3.78
CA GLY A 254 21.51 7.35 -3.38
C GLY A 254 20.26 7.59 -2.51
N LEU A 255 19.68 6.50 -2.01
CA LEU A 255 18.58 6.49 -1.08
C LEU A 255 19.11 6.66 0.33
N ILE A 256 18.36 7.40 1.13
CA ILE A 256 18.52 7.38 2.58
C ILE A 256 17.88 6.07 3.07
N VAL A 257 18.57 4.94 2.86
CA VAL A 257 18.07 3.61 3.27
C VAL A 257 17.83 3.54 4.79
N GLN A 258 18.46 4.44 5.56
CA GLN A 258 18.21 4.61 6.98
C GLN A 258 16.79 5.09 7.32
N GLU A 259 16.11 5.75 6.38
CA GLU A 259 14.68 6.07 6.48
C GLU A 259 13.77 4.90 6.07
N ILE A 260 14.33 3.88 5.41
CA ILE A 260 13.64 2.66 4.98
C ILE A 260 13.71 1.56 6.05
N ALA A 261 14.88 1.36 6.66
CA ALA A 261 15.08 0.46 7.79
C ALA A 261 16.34 0.90 8.59
N PRO A 262 16.39 0.65 9.91
CA PRO A 262 17.52 1.09 10.73
C PRO A 262 18.78 0.26 10.46
N ASP A 263 19.96 0.83 10.72
CA ASP A 263 21.26 0.14 10.58
C ASP A 263 21.30 -1.21 11.29
N SER A 264 20.64 -1.32 12.44
CA SER A 264 20.56 -2.55 13.23
C SER A 264 19.99 -3.72 12.43
N VAL A 265 19.06 -3.48 11.50
CA VAL A 265 18.51 -4.50 10.59
C VAL A 265 19.57 -4.94 9.59
N TYR A 266 20.28 -3.99 8.96
CA TYR A 266 21.33 -4.31 7.98
C TYR A 266 22.63 -4.84 8.61
N LYS A 267 22.79 -4.73 9.93
CA LYS A 267 23.95 -5.26 10.68
C LYS A 267 23.71 -6.66 11.24
N THR A 268 22.54 -7.24 11.03
CA THR A 268 22.24 -8.63 11.38
C THR A 268 21.70 -9.39 10.18
N CYS A 269 21.96 -10.69 10.11
CA CYS A 269 21.35 -11.58 9.13
C CYS A 269 21.31 -13.01 9.64
N LYS A 270 20.50 -13.86 9.00
CA LYS A 270 20.72 -15.32 9.03
C LYS A 270 21.32 -15.77 7.71
N GLU A 271 22.36 -16.61 7.78
CA GLU A 271 23.03 -17.16 6.60
C GLU A 271 22.75 -18.66 6.41
N ALA A 272 22.60 -19.06 5.14
CA ALA A 272 22.48 -20.43 4.67
C ALA A 272 23.73 -20.78 3.85
N ARG A 273 24.36 -21.94 4.09
CA ARG A 273 25.58 -22.38 3.37
C ARG A 273 25.47 -23.76 2.73
N VAL A 274 24.66 -24.64 3.32
CA VAL A 274 24.47 -26.02 2.86
C VAL A 274 23.02 -26.21 2.47
N ASP A 275 22.12 -26.12 3.44
CA ASP A 275 20.67 -26.24 3.24
C ASP A 275 20.02 -24.86 3.06
N ASN A 276 18.78 -24.86 2.60
CA ASN A 276 17.98 -23.65 2.53
C ASN A 276 17.48 -23.23 3.92
N ILE A 277 17.25 -21.93 4.09
CA ILE A 277 16.49 -21.41 5.24
C ILE A 277 15.13 -21.01 4.71
N THR A 278 14.08 -21.39 5.43
CA THR A 278 12.71 -21.06 5.05
C THR A 278 11.97 -20.44 6.22
N TRP A 279 11.36 -19.27 5.99
CA TRP A 279 10.41 -18.63 6.90
C TRP A 279 8.98 -18.86 6.40
N ARG A 280 8.01 -18.87 7.31
CA ARG A 280 6.58 -19.03 7.01
C ARG A 280 5.75 -18.02 7.80
N PHE A 281 4.89 -17.29 7.10
CA PHE A 281 4.01 -16.25 7.67
C PHE A 281 2.56 -16.52 7.29
N ASN A 282 1.64 -16.36 8.23
CA ASN A 282 0.21 -16.50 7.93
C ASN A 282 -0.26 -15.27 7.15
N VAL A 283 -0.96 -15.47 6.04
CA VAL A 283 -1.45 -14.38 5.19
C VAL A 283 -2.85 -14.68 4.68
N SER A 284 -3.56 -13.64 4.25
CA SER A 284 -4.84 -13.80 3.55
C SER A 284 -4.65 -14.66 2.30
N LYS A 285 -5.62 -15.54 2.02
CA LYS A 285 -5.61 -16.40 0.83
C LYS A 285 -5.93 -15.59 -0.43
N LYS A 286 -5.31 -15.94 -1.57
CA LYS A 286 -5.52 -15.28 -2.87
C LYS A 286 -5.36 -13.75 -2.84
N ALA A 287 -4.55 -13.23 -1.92
CA ALA A 287 -4.34 -11.80 -1.74
C ALA A 287 -3.03 -11.37 -2.39
N ARG A 288 -3.00 -10.14 -2.91
CA ARG A 288 -1.78 -9.53 -3.43
C ARG A 288 -0.98 -8.96 -2.27
N HIS A 289 0.33 -9.18 -2.28
CA HIS A 289 1.24 -8.66 -1.27
C HIS A 289 2.38 -7.89 -1.91
N LEU A 290 2.80 -6.80 -1.28
CA LEU A 290 4.13 -6.23 -1.47
C LEU A 290 5.05 -6.88 -0.44
N VAL A 291 6.16 -7.42 -0.91
CA VAL A 291 7.22 -7.96 -0.05
C VAL A 291 8.46 -7.12 -0.27
N ARG A 292 9.01 -6.59 0.81
CA ARG A 292 10.31 -5.93 0.81
C ARG A 292 11.33 -6.80 1.52
N LEU A 293 12.39 -7.20 0.82
CA LEU A 293 13.50 -7.97 1.39
C LEU A 293 14.74 -7.10 1.50
N HIS A 294 15.33 -7.05 2.70
CA HIS A 294 16.48 -6.23 3.02
C HIS A 294 17.75 -7.07 3.04
N PHE A 295 18.82 -6.53 2.43
CA PHE A 295 20.09 -7.21 2.26
C PHE A 295 21.26 -6.27 2.53
N CYS A 296 22.33 -6.81 3.08
CA CYS A 296 23.61 -6.15 3.25
C CYS A 296 24.70 -7.22 3.31
N ASP A 297 25.58 -7.26 2.30
CA ASP A 297 26.62 -8.29 2.22
C ASP A 297 27.85 -7.92 3.05
N PHE A 298 27.91 -8.40 4.29
CA PHE A 298 29.09 -8.33 5.14
C PHE A 298 29.70 -9.71 5.44
N ILE A 299 29.24 -10.76 4.74
CA ILE A 299 29.61 -12.16 5.02
C ILE A 299 30.46 -12.80 3.92
N SER A 300 30.41 -12.26 2.70
CA SER A 300 31.26 -12.71 1.60
C SER A 300 32.74 -12.40 1.86
N GLU A 301 33.65 -13.14 1.23
CA GLU A 301 35.10 -12.87 1.34
C GLU A 301 35.53 -11.69 0.46
N SER A 302 34.81 -11.48 -0.64
CA SER A 302 35.02 -10.35 -1.54
C SER A 302 33.72 -9.97 -2.26
N PRO A 303 33.59 -8.69 -2.66
CA PRO A 303 32.48 -8.24 -3.48
C PRO A 303 32.32 -9.07 -4.77
N GLY A 304 31.09 -9.17 -5.30
CA GLY A 304 30.85 -9.88 -6.57
C GLY A 304 30.86 -11.41 -6.50
N THR A 305 31.15 -12.03 -5.35
CA THR A 305 31.32 -13.48 -5.25
C THR A 305 30.05 -14.26 -4.95
N VAL A 306 29.00 -13.59 -4.50
CA VAL A 306 27.77 -14.24 -4.05
C VAL A 306 26.59 -13.94 -4.97
N LYS A 307 25.88 -15.01 -5.36
CA LYS A 307 24.54 -14.98 -5.94
C LYS A 307 23.75 -16.13 -5.35
N PHE A 308 22.48 -15.92 -5.01
CA PHE A 308 21.69 -16.96 -4.37
C PHE A 308 20.23 -16.90 -4.77
N ASP A 309 19.55 -18.03 -4.59
CA ASP A 309 18.17 -18.19 -5.02
C ASP A 309 17.24 -17.76 -3.89
N LEU A 310 16.29 -16.88 -4.22
CA LEU A 310 15.14 -16.54 -3.40
C LEU A 310 13.90 -17.20 -4.01
N ASN A 311 13.19 -17.99 -3.21
CA ASN A 311 11.89 -18.53 -3.58
C ASN A 311 10.82 -17.98 -2.63
N ILE A 312 9.76 -17.42 -3.20
CA ILE A 312 8.58 -17.00 -2.45
C ILE A 312 7.44 -17.93 -2.84
N SER A 313 6.96 -18.71 -1.87
CA SER A 313 6.03 -19.81 -2.06
C SER A 313 6.49 -20.73 -3.21
N THR A 314 5.56 -21.31 -3.96
CA THR A 314 5.85 -22.19 -5.10
C THR A 314 5.84 -21.46 -6.45
N ASN A 315 5.43 -20.20 -6.46
CA ASN A 315 5.06 -19.46 -7.67
C ASN A 315 6.06 -18.36 -8.06
N PHE A 316 7.02 -18.02 -7.20
CA PHE A 316 7.99 -16.96 -7.47
C PHE A 316 9.41 -17.39 -7.12
N SER A 317 10.34 -17.19 -8.06
CA SER A 317 11.76 -17.44 -7.88
C SER A 317 12.56 -16.29 -8.49
N HIS A 318 13.60 -15.85 -7.80
CA HIS A 318 14.47 -14.76 -8.22
C HIS A 318 15.90 -15.00 -7.75
N VAL A 319 16.89 -14.64 -8.57
CA VAL A 319 18.31 -14.68 -8.16
C VAL A 319 18.67 -13.36 -7.52
N ILE A 320 19.04 -13.38 -6.25
CA ILE A 320 19.59 -12.23 -5.55
C ILE A 320 21.07 -12.11 -5.91
N ASP A 321 21.42 -10.96 -6.47
CA ASP A 321 22.79 -10.58 -6.79
C ASP A 321 23.05 -9.20 -6.15
N PRO A 322 23.82 -9.13 -5.06
CA PRO A 322 24.17 -7.87 -4.42
C PRO A 322 24.92 -6.88 -5.33
N ASN A 323 25.44 -7.33 -6.47
CA ASN A 323 26.31 -6.56 -7.36
C ASN A 323 25.67 -6.27 -8.73
N SER A 324 24.38 -6.59 -8.91
CA SER A 324 23.68 -6.46 -10.20
C SER A 324 23.66 -5.02 -10.75
N GLY A 325 23.77 -4.01 -9.87
CA GLY A 325 23.79 -2.58 -10.21
C GLY A 325 25.15 -2.05 -10.69
N GLY A 326 26.18 -2.89 -10.85
CA GLY A 326 27.51 -2.47 -11.30
C GLY A 326 28.38 -1.80 -10.21
N PHE A 327 27.83 -1.61 -9.01
CA PHE A 327 28.57 -1.24 -7.81
C PHE A 327 28.81 -2.49 -6.98
N SER A 328 30.06 -2.67 -6.55
CA SER A 328 30.55 -3.90 -5.95
C SER A 328 31.25 -3.56 -4.64
N GLU A 329 30.46 -3.12 -3.66
CA GLU A 329 30.92 -2.73 -2.34
C GLU A 329 30.23 -3.57 -1.27
N MET A 330 31.03 -4.12 -0.36
CA MET A 330 30.52 -4.88 0.79
C MET A 330 29.90 -3.94 1.82
N ALA A 331 29.10 -4.51 2.72
CA ALA A 331 28.41 -3.81 3.80
C ALA A 331 27.64 -2.56 3.34
N SER A 332 27.15 -2.57 2.10
CA SER A 332 26.29 -1.55 1.51
C SER A 332 24.83 -2.04 1.55
N PRO A 333 23.92 -1.37 2.27
CA PRO A 333 22.51 -1.74 2.34
C PRO A 333 21.77 -1.61 1.01
N PHE A 334 20.88 -2.56 0.72
CA PHE A 334 19.92 -2.49 -0.38
C PHE A 334 18.67 -3.32 -0.06
N PHE A 335 17.61 -3.12 -0.84
CA PHE A 335 16.39 -3.92 -0.73
C PHE A 335 15.79 -4.23 -2.11
N TYR A 336 14.93 -5.24 -2.15
CA TYR A 336 14.09 -5.58 -3.28
C TYR A 336 12.62 -5.51 -2.90
N ASP A 337 11.81 -4.94 -3.78
CA ASP A 337 10.35 -4.93 -3.66
C ASP A 337 9.72 -5.83 -4.73
N PHE A 338 8.98 -6.83 -4.28
CA PHE A 338 8.24 -7.75 -5.15
C PHE A 338 6.75 -7.70 -4.86
N VAL A 339 5.93 -7.68 -5.92
CA VAL A 339 4.48 -7.84 -5.78
C VAL A 339 4.13 -9.28 -6.10
N VAL A 340 3.74 -10.04 -5.08
CA VAL A 340 3.49 -11.48 -5.18
C VAL A 340 2.09 -11.84 -4.66
N PRO A 341 1.33 -12.69 -5.38
CA PRO A 341 0.06 -13.21 -4.88
C PRO A 341 0.30 -14.39 -3.93
N SER A 342 -0.48 -14.46 -2.85
CA SER A 342 -0.58 -15.66 -2.01
C SER A 342 -1.50 -16.70 -2.68
N ASP A 343 -1.27 -17.97 -2.34
CA ASP A 343 -2.10 -19.09 -2.78
C ASP A 343 -3.25 -19.38 -1.80
N ASP A 344 -3.82 -20.57 -1.88
CA ASP A 344 -4.92 -21.04 -1.02
C ASP A 344 -4.46 -21.66 0.31
N SER A 345 -3.15 -21.71 0.56
CA SER A 345 -2.57 -22.38 1.73
C SER A 345 -2.83 -21.63 3.04
N GLY A 346 -3.06 -20.31 2.98
CA GLY A 346 -3.20 -19.43 4.15
C GLY A 346 -1.88 -19.01 4.77
N TYR A 347 -0.75 -19.31 4.13
CA TYR A 347 0.57 -18.82 4.51
C TYR A 347 1.41 -18.49 3.28
N MET A 348 2.48 -17.71 3.48
CA MET A 348 3.50 -17.44 2.49
C MET A 348 4.84 -17.91 3.03
N SER A 349 5.61 -18.63 2.21
CA SER A 349 6.93 -19.10 2.61
C SER A 349 8.03 -18.35 1.87
N PHE A 350 9.09 -18.00 2.55
CA PHE A 350 10.26 -17.34 1.95
C PHE A 350 11.46 -18.24 2.15
N SER A 351 12.09 -18.68 1.08
CA SER A 351 13.22 -19.59 1.13
C SER A 351 14.43 -18.98 0.44
N ILE A 352 15.57 -18.99 1.10
CA ILE A 352 16.86 -18.61 0.51
C ILE A 352 17.78 -19.84 0.45
N ALA A 353 18.48 -20.01 -0.66
CA ALA A 353 19.39 -21.14 -0.88
C ALA A 353 20.66 -20.70 -1.63
N PRO A 354 21.85 -21.19 -1.23
CA PRO A 354 23.09 -20.88 -1.94
C PRO A 354 23.01 -21.19 -3.44
N GLY A 355 23.34 -20.22 -4.29
CA GLY A 355 23.21 -20.36 -5.73
C GLY A 355 24.20 -21.37 -6.32
N ASN A 356 23.75 -22.22 -7.25
CA ASN A 356 24.59 -23.24 -7.87
C ASN A 356 25.77 -22.66 -8.66
N ASN A 357 25.59 -21.50 -9.30
CA ASN A 357 26.59 -20.84 -10.13
C ASN A 357 27.38 -19.75 -9.39
N SER A 358 27.20 -19.63 -8.07
CA SER A 358 27.89 -18.64 -7.23
C SER A 358 29.29 -19.11 -6.84
N THR A 359 30.25 -18.17 -6.79
CA THR A 359 31.62 -18.45 -6.32
C THR A 359 31.61 -18.77 -4.84
N ALA A 360 30.89 -17.98 -4.04
CA ALA A 360 30.65 -18.23 -2.63
C ALA A 360 29.32 -18.98 -2.45
N LYS A 361 29.33 -20.11 -1.74
CA LYS A 361 28.13 -20.87 -1.38
C LYS A 361 27.52 -20.32 -0.10
N VAL A 362 26.89 -19.16 -0.23
CA VAL A 362 26.16 -18.54 0.87
C VAL A 362 24.92 -17.82 0.36
N ALA A 363 23.87 -17.83 1.15
CA ALA A 363 22.66 -17.03 0.99
C ALA A 363 22.37 -16.34 2.32
N PHE A 364 21.79 -15.15 2.31
CA PHE A 364 21.51 -14.42 3.54
C PHE A 364 20.32 -13.48 3.39
N LEU A 365 19.71 -13.13 4.52
CA LEU A 365 18.64 -12.16 4.60
C LEU A 365 18.81 -11.34 5.88
N ASN A 366 18.66 -10.02 5.78
CA ASN A 366 18.85 -9.08 6.90
C ASN A 366 17.52 -8.62 7.49
N GLY A 367 16.49 -8.46 6.66
CA GLY A 367 15.16 -8.03 7.09
C GLY A 367 14.08 -8.38 6.08
N LEU A 368 12.84 -8.42 6.53
CA LEU A 368 11.68 -8.74 5.71
C LEU A 368 10.47 -7.92 6.15
N GLU A 369 9.82 -7.23 5.21
CA GLU A 369 8.50 -6.63 5.41
C GLU A 369 7.49 -7.28 4.48
N ILE A 370 6.29 -7.54 5.00
CA ILE A 370 5.17 -8.10 4.26
C ILE A 370 3.98 -7.17 4.43
N MET A 371 3.50 -6.62 3.31
CA MET A 371 2.32 -5.77 3.25
C MET A 371 1.27 -6.38 2.33
N GLU A 372 0.01 -6.27 2.70
CA GLU A 372 -1.14 -6.76 1.92
C GLU A 372 -1.84 -5.59 1.22
N PHE A 373 -2.19 -5.76 -0.05
CA PHE A 373 -3.04 -4.80 -0.76
C PHE A 373 -4.48 -4.90 -0.25
N VAL A 374 -5.00 -3.78 0.25
CA VAL A 374 -6.40 -3.64 0.68
C VAL A 374 -7.08 -2.54 -0.14
N GLY A 375 -8.39 -2.67 -0.39
CA GLY A 375 -9.17 -1.61 -1.04
C GLY A 375 -10.06 -2.03 -2.22
N ASN A 376 -10.15 -3.32 -2.55
CA ASN A 376 -10.96 -3.80 -3.69
C ASN A 376 -12.50 -3.65 -3.50
N THR A 377 -12.98 -3.17 -2.35
CA THR A 377 -14.39 -2.91 -2.08
C THR A 377 -14.66 -1.41 -2.11
N ILE A 378 -15.30 -0.94 -3.18
CA ILE A 378 -15.87 0.41 -3.27
C ILE A 378 -16.99 0.50 -2.22
N VAL A 379 -16.84 1.40 -1.25
CA VAL A 379 -17.88 1.67 -0.24
C VAL A 379 -18.72 2.85 -0.71
N VAL A 380 -20.01 2.64 -0.91
CA VAL A 380 -20.98 3.74 -1.06
C VAL A 380 -21.21 4.33 0.32
N VAL A 381 -20.52 5.43 0.65
CA VAL A 381 -20.78 6.17 1.87
C VAL A 381 -22.18 6.81 1.75
N PRO A 382 -23.13 6.53 2.67
CA PRO A 382 -24.42 7.21 2.68
C PRO A 382 -24.18 8.69 3.02
N VAL A 383 -24.50 9.58 2.09
CA VAL A 383 -24.50 11.03 2.35
C VAL A 383 -25.56 11.32 3.41
N ASP A 384 -25.15 11.93 4.53
CA ASP A 384 -26.06 12.36 5.61
C ASP A 384 -27.06 13.38 5.01
N GLU A 385 -28.35 13.03 4.92
CA GLU A 385 -29.44 13.81 4.30
C GLU A 385 -29.79 15.13 5.04
N HIS A 386 -28.91 15.63 5.91
CA HIS A 386 -29.18 16.75 6.80
C HIS A 386 -28.16 17.89 6.73
N GLU A 387 -27.73 18.25 5.52
CA GLU A 387 -27.40 19.66 5.22
C GLU A 387 -28.22 20.15 4.03
N THR A 388 -28.83 21.31 4.24
CA THR A 388 -29.87 21.92 3.42
C THR A 388 -29.55 21.91 1.92
N LYS A 389 -30.46 21.29 1.15
CA LYS A 389 -30.61 21.43 -0.31
C LYS A 389 -30.40 22.87 -0.76
N LYS A 390 -29.19 23.18 -1.22
CA LYS A 390 -28.99 24.06 -2.37
C LYS A 390 -28.74 23.16 -3.56
N HIS A 391 -29.82 22.59 -4.10
CA HIS A 391 -29.76 22.04 -5.44
C HIS A 391 -29.28 23.15 -6.38
N LEU A 392 -28.12 22.96 -7.02
CA LEU A 392 -27.88 23.57 -8.31
C LEU A 392 -28.98 23.05 -9.24
N ALA A 393 -30.02 23.85 -9.41
CA ALA A 393 -30.95 23.66 -10.50
C ALA A 393 -30.21 24.03 -11.78
N LEU A 394 -29.78 23.03 -12.56
CA LEU A 394 -29.43 23.26 -13.96
C LEU A 394 -30.74 23.49 -14.71
N ILE A 395 -31.15 24.75 -14.83
CA ILE A 395 -32.27 25.15 -15.70
C ILE A 395 -31.76 25.06 -17.15
N ILE A 396 -32.14 24.00 -17.86
CA ILE A 396 -32.16 24.03 -19.32
C ILE A 396 -33.62 24.31 -19.71
N GLY A 397 -33.88 25.55 -20.10
CA GLY A 397 -35.17 25.96 -20.61
C GLY A 397 -35.41 25.41 -22.02
N SER A 398 -36.53 24.73 -22.19
CA SER A 398 -37.38 24.88 -23.37
C SER A 398 -38.81 24.52 -22.99
N ALA A 399 -39.75 25.33 -23.46
CA ALA A 399 -41.15 25.31 -23.08
C ALA A 399 -41.90 24.05 -23.56
N GLY A 400 -42.85 23.60 -22.74
CA GLY A 400 -43.95 22.74 -23.18
C GLY A 400 -44.07 21.41 -22.44
N ASP A 401 -44.95 21.44 -21.43
CA ASP A 401 -45.68 20.32 -20.85
C ASP A 401 -44.99 19.23 -20.01
N SER A 402 -45.77 18.81 -19.02
CA SER A 402 -45.48 17.91 -17.91
C SER A 402 -45.04 16.50 -18.30
N GLN A 403 -43.93 16.01 -17.74
CA GLN A 403 -43.78 14.57 -17.50
C GLN A 403 -42.74 14.24 -16.41
N GLN A 404 -42.95 13.09 -15.79
CA GLN A 404 -42.31 12.58 -14.57
C GLN A 404 -40.77 12.62 -14.62
N ARG A 405 -40.13 12.86 -13.48
CA ARG A 405 -38.67 12.67 -13.32
C ARG A 405 -38.36 11.18 -13.40
N GLU A 406 -37.88 10.74 -14.55
CA GLU A 406 -37.25 9.42 -14.71
C GLU A 406 -35.83 9.48 -14.13
N GLU A 407 -35.46 8.45 -13.35
CA GLU A 407 -34.07 8.18 -12.99
C GLU A 407 -33.31 7.87 -14.27
N ILE A 408 -32.32 8.69 -14.60
CA ILE A 408 -31.57 8.55 -15.86
C ILE A 408 -30.42 7.58 -15.61
N ASN A 409 -30.46 6.40 -16.24
CA ASN A 409 -29.33 5.48 -16.29
C ASN A 409 -28.16 6.17 -17.04
N LEU A 410 -27.05 6.40 -16.34
CA LEU A 410 -25.86 7.09 -16.88
C LEU A 410 -25.30 6.40 -18.13
N ALA A 411 -25.36 5.07 -18.20
CA ALA A 411 -24.91 4.32 -19.37
C ALA A 411 -25.84 4.57 -20.57
N GLU A 412 -27.15 4.61 -20.35
CA GLU A 412 -28.12 4.92 -21.41
C GLU A 412 -28.00 6.36 -21.88
N TRP A 413 -27.77 7.30 -20.96
CA TRP A 413 -27.54 8.70 -21.27
C TRP A 413 -26.24 8.95 -22.03
N GLY A 414 -25.14 8.31 -21.62
CA GLY A 414 -23.87 8.37 -22.34
C GLY A 414 -23.99 7.77 -23.74
N MET A 415 -24.67 6.63 -23.86
CA MET A 415 -24.93 5.99 -25.16
C MET A 415 -25.85 6.80 -26.07
N PHE A 416 -26.76 7.60 -25.51
CA PHE A 416 -27.56 8.56 -26.29
C PHE A 416 -26.65 9.60 -26.99
N TRP A 417 -25.76 10.24 -26.25
CA TRP A 417 -24.83 11.24 -26.82
C TRP A 417 -23.78 10.63 -27.75
N GLN A 418 -23.36 9.39 -27.52
CA GLN A 418 -22.51 8.63 -28.44
C GLN A 418 -23.21 8.40 -29.78
N LYS A 419 -24.49 8.00 -29.78
CA LYS A 419 -25.28 7.78 -31.01
C LYS A 419 -25.56 9.08 -31.77
N GLU A 420 -25.75 10.18 -31.06
CA GLU A 420 -25.87 11.52 -31.65
C GLU A 420 -24.53 12.07 -32.16
N GLY A 421 -23.41 11.38 -31.87
CA GLY A 421 -22.06 11.81 -32.26
C GLY A 421 -21.61 13.09 -31.55
N GLN A 422 -22.18 13.38 -30.37
CA GLN A 422 -22.01 14.63 -29.61
C GLN A 422 -21.45 14.38 -28.21
N LEU A 423 -20.42 13.52 -28.12
CA LEU A 423 -19.75 13.20 -26.85
C LEU A 423 -19.16 14.43 -26.16
N GLU A 424 -18.86 15.49 -26.89
CA GLU A 424 -18.36 16.75 -26.34
C GLU A 424 -19.32 17.42 -25.35
N LYS A 425 -20.62 17.10 -25.42
CA LYS A 425 -21.65 17.66 -24.51
C LYS A 425 -21.65 17.02 -23.12
N ILE A 426 -21.06 15.85 -22.98
CA ILE A 426 -20.97 15.10 -21.72
C ILE A 426 -19.54 15.02 -21.19
N MET A 427 -18.60 15.56 -21.95
CA MET A 427 -17.19 15.60 -21.60
C MET A 427 -16.94 16.57 -20.45
N ASP A 428 -16.00 16.20 -19.57
CA ASP A 428 -15.55 17.08 -18.48
C ASP A 428 -15.10 18.44 -19.05
N PRO A 429 -15.57 19.58 -18.50
CA PRO A 429 -15.15 20.91 -18.93
C PRO A 429 -13.64 21.13 -18.96
N LEU A 430 -12.87 20.44 -18.12
CA LEU A 430 -11.40 20.49 -18.09
C LEU A 430 -10.75 19.82 -19.31
N LEU A 431 -11.45 18.89 -19.97
CA LEU A 431 -10.99 18.19 -21.17
C LEU A 431 -11.46 18.87 -22.46
N ALA A 432 -12.47 19.75 -22.36
CA ALA A 432 -13.00 20.49 -23.49
C ALA A 432 -11.91 21.33 -24.17
N GLY A 433 -11.75 21.14 -25.48
CA GLY A 433 -10.73 21.81 -26.30
C GLY A 433 -9.31 21.23 -26.20
N HIS A 434 -9.05 20.31 -25.25
CA HIS A 434 -7.73 19.70 -25.05
C HIS A 434 -7.66 18.27 -25.62
N ILE A 435 -8.79 17.57 -25.72
CA ILE A 435 -8.85 16.23 -26.30
C ILE A 435 -8.86 16.29 -27.84
N ASN A 436 -8.13 15.39 -28.48
CA ASN A 436 -8.17 15.15 -29.92
C ASN A 436 -9.52 14.51 -30.27
N PRO A 437 -10.28 15.05 -31.24
CA PRO A 437 -11.56 14.48 -31.66
C PRO A 437 -11.51 13.00 -32.08
N ASN A 438 -10.39 12.55 -32.67
CA ASN A 438 -10.20 11.15 -33.05
C ASN A 438 -10.00 10.26 -31.81
N SER A 439 -9.29 10.75 -30.80
CA SER A 439 -9.14 10.06 -29.52
C SER A 439 -10.50 9.95 -28.82
N LEU A 440 -11.25 11.06 -28.72
CA LEU A 440 -12.58 11.10 -28.13
C LEU A 440 -13.55 10.12 -28.82
N ARG A 441 -13.57 10.09 -30.16
CA ARG A 441 -14.37 9.14 -30.93
C ARG A 441 -14.00 7.69 -30.60
N LYS A 442 -12.69 7.37 -30.54
CA LYS A 442 -12.22 6.02 -30.22
C LYS A 442 -12.62 5.61 -28.80
N PHE A 443 -12.56 6.53 -27.83
CA PHE A 443 -13.10 6.30 -26.49
C PHE A 443 -14.60 5.98 -26.51
N GLY A 444 -15.39 6.71 -27.30
CA GLY A 444 -16.80 6.43 -27.50
C GLY A 444 -17.08 5.01 -28.03
N GLU A 445 -16.31 4.57 -29.03
CA GLU A 445 -16.41 3.22 -29.60
C GLU A 445 -16.09 2.13 -28.57
N ILE A 446 -15.06 2.33 -27.74
CA ILE A 446 -14.69 1.40 -26.66
C ILE A 446 -15.85 1.27 -25.66
N VAL A 447 -16.43 2.39 -25.24
CA VAL A 447 -17.55 2.43 -24.30
C VAL A 447 -18.77 1.71 -24.89
N GLU A 448 -19.07 1.95 -26.16
CA GLU A 448 -20.16 1.25 -26.87
C GLU A 448 -19.96 -0.27 -26.89
N MET A 449 -18.74 -0.73 -27.14
CA MET A 449 -18.40 -2.16 -27.14
C MET A 449 -18.50 -2.78 -25.74
N CYS A 450 -18.04 -2.09 -24.71
CA CYS A 450 -18.10 -2.54 -23.32
C CYS A 450 -19.54 -2.58 -22.76
N LEU A 451 -20.42 -1.71 -23.25
CA LEU A 451 -21.80 -1.59 -22.80
C LEU A 451 -22.79 -2.48 -23.56
N LYS A 452 -22.32 -3.39 -24.43
CA LYS A 452 -23.22 -4.31 -25.12
C LYS A 452 -24.07 -5.15 -24.13
N PRO A 453 -25.35 -5.40 -24.42
CA PRO A 453 -26.24 -6.11 -23.49
C PRO A 453 -25.77 -7.53 -23.17
N GLN A 454 -25.19 -8.22 -24.15
CA GLN A 454 -24.70 -9.59 -24.00
C GLN A 454 -23.21 -9.58 -23.65
N GLY A 455 -22.84 -10.29 -22.59
CA GLY A 455 -21.45 -10.36 -22.12
C GLY A 455 -20.49 -11.00 -23.13
N THR A 456 -21.00 -11.89 -24.00
CA THR A 456 -20.23 -12.56 -25.06
C THR A 456 -19.84 -11.63 -26.22
N ASP A 457 -20.55 -10.52 -26.39
CA ASP A 457 -20.27 -9.55 -27.46
C ASP A 457 -19.33 -8.43 -27.01
N ARG A 458 -19.03 -8.40 -25.70
CA ARG A 458 -18.11 -7.44 -25.08
C ARG A 458 -16.67 -7.89 -25.34
N PRO A 459 -15.75 -6.96 -25.59
CA PRO A 459 -14.33 -7.28 -25.76
C PRO A 459 -13.75 -7.86 -24.46
N ASN A 460 -12.72 -8.70 -24.60
CA ASN A 460 -11.93 -9.09 -23.43
C ASN A 460 -11.03 -7.92 -23.00
N MET A 461 -10.45 -8.01 -21.80
CA MET A 461 -9.66 -6.90 -21.26
C MET A 461 -8.37 -6.61 -22.04
N ILE A 462 -7.83 -7.61 -22.75
CA ILE A 462 -6.66 -7.41 -23.61
C ILE A 462 -7.06 -6.49 -24.78
N ASP A 463 -8.15 -6.78 -25.49
CA ASP A 463 -8.65 -5.98 -26.61
C ASP A 463 -8.96 -4.53 -26.18
N VAL A 464 -9.56 -4.35 -25.00
CA VAL A 464 -9.82 -3.01 -24.43
C VAL A 464 -8.53 -2.25 -24.17
N CYS A 465 -7.51 -2.90 -23.60
CA CYS A 465 -6.20 -2.28 -23.38
C CYS A 465 -5.56 -1.84 -24.70
N TRP A 466 -5.60 -2.68 -25.74
CA TRP A 466 -5.09 -2.32 -27.07
C TRP A 466 -5.83 -1.13 -27.68
N ASP A 467 -7.16 -1.10 -27.58
CA ASP A 467 -7.97 0.01 -28.10
C ASP A 467 -7.72 1.33 -27.33
N LEU A 468 -7.48 1.26 -26.01
CA LEU A 468 -7.11 2.41 -25.19
C LEU A 468 -5.71 2.93 -25.51
N GLU A 469 -4.75 2.04 -25.74
CA GLU A 469 -3.40 2.42 -26.19
C GLU A 469 -3.47 3.12 -27.56
N TYR A 470 -4.31 2.63 -28.47
CA TYR A 470 -4.58 3.29 -29.74
C TYR A 470 -5.26 4.66 -29.57
N ALA A 471 -6.24 4.79 -28.67
CA ALA A 471 -6.87 6.08 -28.35
C ALA A 471 -5.85 7.10 -27.79
N MET A 472 -4.88 6.64 -27.00
CA MET A 472 -3.79 7.46 -26.49
C MET A 472 -2.82 7.91 -27.60
N GLN A 473 -2.47 7.03 -28.53
CA GLN A 473 -1.65 7.40 -29.70
C GLN A 473 -2.34 8.46 -30.56
N LEU A 474 -3.66 8.36 -30.75
CA LEU A 474 -4.46 9.38 -31.44
C LEU A 474 -4.41 10.73 -30.71
N GLN A 475 -4.42 10.74 -29.38
CA GLN A 475 -4.28 11.98 -28.61
C GLN A 475 -2.93 12.65 -28.88
N GLN A 476 -1.85 11.87 -28.92
CA GLN A 476 -0.48 12.37 -29.09
C GLN A 476 -0.18 12.86 -30.52
N THR A 477 -0.87 12.35 -31.54
CA THR A 477 -0.58 12.68 -32.95
C THR A 477 -1.01 14.11 -33.35
N ALA A 478 -1.92 14.76 -32.62
CA ALA A 478 -2.31 16.15 -32.92
C ALA A 478 -1.46 17.21 -32.22
N VAL A 479 -0.76 16.85 -31.13
CA VAL A 479 0.06 17.82 -30.36
C VAL A 479 1.38 18.14 -31.09
N HIS A 480 1.80 17.31 -32.05
CA HIS A 480 3.07 17.46 -32.76
C HIS A 480 3.04 18.25 -34.08
N ARG A 481 1.96 18.99 -34.39
CA ARG A 481 1.98 19.93 -35.54
C ARG A 481 2.27 21.35 -35.04
N GLU A 482 3.53 21.57 -34.66
CA GLU A 482 4.05 22.91 -34.41
C GLU A 482 4.03 23.74 -35.70
N ALA A 483 3.66 25.01 -35.54
CA ALA A 483 3.64 26.02 -36.58
C ALA A 483 5.07 26.26 -37.09
N HIS A 484 5.30 25.96 -38.37
CA HIS A 484 6.41 26.56 -39.10
C HIS A 484 5.82 27.42 -40.21
N GLU A 485 5.99 28.74 -40.09
CA GLU A 485 5.79 29.68 -41.17
C GLU A 485 6.82 29.38 -42.28
N ASP A 486 6.36 29.14 -43.51
CA ASP A 486 6.82 29.93 -44.66
C ASP A 486 5.92 29.71 -45.89
N ASN A 487 5.66 30.82 -46.58
CA ASN A 487 4.79 30.93 -47.75
C ASN A 487 5.35 30.20 -48.97
N THR A 488 4.51 29.47 -49.71
CA THR A 488 4.16 29.78 -51.12
C THR A 488 3.16 28.77 -51.68
N ALA A 489 2.19 29.29 -52.43
CA ALA A 489 1.13 28.57 -53.08
C ALA A 489 1.63 27.67 -54.23
N THR A 490 1.09 26.45 -54.33
CA THR A 490 0.37 25.94 -55.51
C THR A 490 -0.33 24.64 -55.13
N GLY A 491 -1.64 24.56 -55.38
CA GLY A 491 -2.44 23.39 -55.05
C GLY A 491 -2.25 22.23 -56.04
N VAL A 492 -2.45 21.01 -55.55
CA VAL A 492 -3.09 19.87 -56.24
C VAL A 492 -3.44 18.79 -55.19
N SER A 493 -4.70 18.36 -55.21
CA SER A 493 -5.29 17.06 -54.87
C SER A 493 -4.88 16.34 -53.57
N SER A 494 -5.85 16.26 -52.66
CA SER A 494 -5.94 15.33 -51.54
C SER A 494 -6.16 13.89 -52.02
N ASP A 495 -5.15 13.04 -51.86
CA ASP A 495 -5.31 11.61 -51.67
C ASP A 495 -4.00 11.02 -51.10
N SER A 496 -4.01 10.63 -49.83
CA SER A 496 -2.99 9.74 -49.29
C SER A 496 -3.57 8.97 -48.12
N ALA A 497 -3.89 7.72 -48.42
CA ALA A 497 -4.41 6.69 -47.53
C ALA A 497 -3.54 6.50 -46.28
N LEU A 498 -4.20 6.25 -45.15
CA LEU A 498 -3.58 5.66 -43.96
C LEU A 498 -3.39 4.15 -44.17
N PRO A 499 -2.37 3.53 -43.56
CA PRO A 499 -2.14 2.10 -43.72
C PRO A 499 -3.27 1.31 -43.05
N LEU A 500 -3.99 0.53 -43.87
CA LEU A 500 -4.88 -0.51 -43.41
C LEU A 500 -4.02 -1.65 -42.86
N MET A 501 -3.95 -1.84 -41.53
CA MET A 501 -3.51 -3.13 -41.01
C MET A 501 -4.65 -4.12 -41.22
N GLN A 502 -4.39 -5.07 -42.12
CA GLN A 502 -5.30 -6.15 -42.45
C GLN A 502 -5.62 -6.98 -41.21
N ASN A 503 -6.93 -7.21 -41.06
CA ASN A 503 -7.58 -8.18 -40.19
C ASN A 503 -6.89 -9.56 -40.30
N MET A 504 -6.04 -9.92 -39.32
CA MET A 504 -5.53 -11.29 -39.19
C MET A 504 -6.58 -12.11 -38.45
N SER A 505 -7.48 -12.73 -39.20
CA SER A 505 -8.38 -13.75 -38.68
C SER A 505 -7.60 -14.96 -38.17
N SER A 506 -8.02 -15.42 -37.00
CA SER A 506 -7.65 -16.66 -36.30
C SER A 506 -7.43 -17.87 -37.22
N ASN A 507 -6.28 -18.53 -37.08
CA ASN A 507 -6.15 -19.98 -37.27
C ASN A 507 -4.94 -20.54 -36.49
N THR A 508 -5.29 -21.32 -35.46
CA THR A 508 -4.75 -22.66 -35.13
C THR A 508 -3.28 -22.81 -34.72
N PHE A 509 -3.06 -23.08 -33.43
CA PHE A 509 -2.01 -23.99 -32.97
C PHE A 509 -2.65 -25.13 -32.13
N PRO A 510 -2.12 -26.36 -32.19
CA PRO A 510 -2.82 -27.56 -31.75
C PRO A 510 -2.77 -27.72 -30.22
N MET A 511 -3.90 -28.16 -29.67
CA MET A 511 -4.03 -28.63 -28.29
C MET A 511 -3.43 -30.04 -28.22
N ASP A 512 -2.39 -30.25 -27.41
CA ASP A 512 -1.92 -31.59 -27.08
C ASP A 512 -2.91 -32.24 -26.08
N ASP A 513 -3.28 -33.47 -26.44
CA ASP A 513 -4.28 -34.33 -25.81
C ASP A 513 -3.72 -34.92 -24.52
N TYR A 514 -4.25 -34.53 -23.35
CA TYR A 514 -3.96 -35.20 -22.08
C TYR A 514 -5.21 -36.00 -21.67
N SER A 515 -5.23 -37.26 -22.12
CA SER A 515 -6.28 -38.22 -21.82
C SER A 515 -6.23 -38.62 -20.34
N ASP A 516 -7.36 -38.39 -19.67
CA ASP A 516 -7.71 -38.86 -18.34
C ASP A 516 -7.89 -40.39 -18.35
N THR A 517 -7.04 -41.13 -17.65
CA THR A 517 -7.24 -42.57 -17.39
C THR A 517 -7.65 -42.77 -15.94
N THR A 518 -8.96 -42.97 -15.75
CA THR A 518 -9.58 -43.49 -14.54
C THR A 518 -9.27 -44.98 -14.37
N ASP A 519 -8.53 -45.33 -13.32
CA ASP A 519 -8.39 -46.73 -12.87
C ASP A 519 -9.67 -47.18 -12.16
N THR A 520 -10.37 -48.15 -12.76
CA THR A 520 -11.44 -48.91 -12.12
C THR A 520 -10.98 -50.35 -11.93
N VAL A 521 -10.92 -50.77 -10.67
CA VAL A 521 -10.57 -52.10 -10.18
C VAL A 521 -11.63 -53.13 -10.60
N MET A 522 -11.20 -54.24 -11.23
CA MET A 522 -11.97 -55.48 -11.32
C MET A 522 -11.04 -56.70 -11.16
N TYR A 523 -11.26 -57.48 -10.10
CA TYR A 523 -10.64 -58.79 -9.87
C TYR A 523 -11.23 -59.86 -10.81
N PRO A 524 -10.44 -60.89 -11.14
CA PRO A 524 -10.99 -62.24 -11.12
C PRO A 524 -10.07 -63.31 -10.49
N ASN A 525 -10.71 -64.14 -9.65
CA ASN A 525 -10.37 -65.48 -9.12
C ASN A 525 -9.00 -65.76 -8.49
#